data_AF-A0A1B8Z9Z8-F1
#
_entry.id   AF-A0A1B8Z9Z8-F1
#
_cell.length_a   1.000
_cell.length_b   1.000
_cell.length_c   1.000
_cell.angle_alpha   90.00
_cell.angle_beta   90.00
_cell.angle_gamma   90.00
#
_symmetry.space_group_name_H-M   'P 1'
#
loop_
_entity.id
_entity.type
_entity.pdbx_description
1 polymer ?
#
loop_
_entity_poly.entity_id
_entity_poly.type
_entity_poly.pdbx_seq_one_letter_code
_entity_poly.pdbx_strand_id
1 'polypeptide(L)'
;MGIGFVILIHLVILFILSLICAVIAGIVTYFVSNKNRRKRKTILAIAAPFVGLYTFYICGIIGFSLVTDKKKVDIGIGDAWYVPLRNNHQLLFIDIPEQASINGKNGETQVSMVAEIEEDGNKILGKTFDNGYFLLDTTTDEVKTFNTEKELIAVYSGKKPNLAEVTEFYSERKDRIMGLWPFCIGILSLIISGGTVCILKLIIDGLFGKVHTLK
;
A
#
# COMPACT_ATOMS: atom_id res chain seq x y z
N MET A 1 11.28 4.24 8.43
CA MET A 1 11.12 5.49 7.66
C MET A 1 9.65 5.89 7.59
N GLY A 2 9.30 7.06 8.12
CA GLY A 2 7.93 7.56 8.10
C GLY A 2 7.35 7.75 6.69
N ILE A 3 6.02 7.64 6.59
CA ILE A 3 5.28 7.65 5.32
C ILE A 3 5.60 8.83 4.40
N GLY A 4 5.82 10.03 4.97
CA GLY A 4 6.14 11.23 4.18
C GLY A 4 7.50 11.14 3.46
N PHE A 5 8.49 10.50 4.08
CA PHE A 5 9.80 10.31 3.47
C PHE A 5 9.74 9.29 2.31
N VAL A 6 8.97 8.21 2.50
CA VAL A 6 8.74 7.21 1.44
C VAL A 6 8.03 7.84 0.24
N ILE A 7 7.00 8.66 0.48
CA ILE A 7 6.31 9.42 -0.57
C ILE A 7 7.27 10.35 -1.31
N LEU A 8 8.18 11.04 -0.60
CA LEU A 8 9.18 11.90 -1.24
C LEU A 8 10.09 11.10 -2.19
N ILE A 9 10.56 9.92 -1.77
CA ILE A 9 11.35 9.02 -2.63
C ILE A 9 10.55 8.61 -3.88
N HIS A 10 9.29 8.21 -3.71
CA HIS A 10 8.43 7.88 -4.85
C HIS A 10 8.27 9.04 -5.82
N LEU A 11 8.11 10.28 -5.33
CA LEU A 11 7.99 11.46 -6.18
C LEU A 11 9.28 11.76 -6.94
N VAL A 12 10.46 11.51 -6.36
CA VAL A 12 11.75 11.63 -7.07
C VAL A 12 11.88 10.57 -8.17
N ILE A 13 11.51 9.31 -7.87
CA ILE A 13 11.52 8.23 -8.87
C ILE A 13 10.55 8.55 -10.02
N LEU A 14 9.34 9.02 -9.70
CA LEU A 14 8.34 9.43 -10.69
C LEU A 14 8.82 10.62 -11.53
N PHE A 15 9.54 11.56 -10.94
CA PHE A 15 10.13 12.68 -11.67
C PHE A 15 11.13 12.17 -12.72
N ILE A 16 12.05 11.30 -12.33
CA ILE A 16 13.07 10.72 -13.22
C ILE A 16 12.40 9.93 -14.34
N LEU A 17 11.44 9.07 -14.01
CA LEU A 17 10.69 8.29 -14.99
C LEU A 17 9.92 9.19 -15.98
N SER A 18 9.24 10.21 -15.46
CA SER A 18 8.52 11.20 -16.28
C SER A 18 9.47 11.93 -17.22
N LEU A 19 10.66 12.31 -16.74
CA LEU A 19 11.68 12.99 -17.52
C LEU A 19 12.19 12.11 -18.68
N ILE A 20 12.50 10.84 -18.42
CA ILE A 20 12.93 9.88 -19.45
C ILE A 20 11.85 9.75 -20.53
N CYS A 21 10.59 9.51 -20.12
CA CYS A 21 9.45 9.41 -21.02
C CYS A 21 9.25 10.69 -21.83
N ALA A 22 9.36 11.86 -21.20
CA ALA A 22 9.18 13.17 -21.84
C ALA A 22 10.25 13.45 -22.90
N VAL A 23 11.52 13.13 -22.62
CA VAL A 23 12.62 13.29 -23.58
C VAL A 23 12.40 12.39 -24.80
N ILE A 24 12.12 11.10 -24.58
CA ILE A 24 11.89 10.14 -25.66
C ILE A 24 10.67 10.56 -26.50
N ALA A 25 9.53 10.81 -25.85
CA ALA A 25 8.30 11.21 -26.52
C ALA A 25 8.45 12.54 -27.26
N GLY A 26 9.17 13.51 -26.68
CA GLY A 26 9.47 14.80 -27.29
C GLY A 26 10.30 14.66 -28.56
N ILE A 27 11.41 13.91 -28.51
CA ILE A 27 12.28 13.64 -29.67
C ILE A 27 11.49 12.98 -30.78
N VAL A 28 10.82 11.85 -30.49
CA VAL A 28 10.02 11.11 -31.48
C VAL A 28 8.96 12.02 -32.10
N THR A 29 8.24 12.76 -31.27
CA THR A 29 7.18 13.67 -31.73
C THR A 29 7.72 14.79 -32.60
N TYR A 30 8.90 15.34 -32.30
CA TYR A 30 9.54 16.39 -33.07
C TYR A 30 9.87 15.93 -34.50
N PHE A 31 10.42 14.72 -34.64
CA PHE A 31 10.80 14.17 -35.94
C PHE A 31 9.60 13.67 -36.77
N VAL A 32 8.59 13.08 -36.12
CA VAL A 32 7.44 12.47 -36.82
C VAL A 32 6.33 13.50 -37.12
N SER A 33 6.24 14.62 -36.39
CA SER A 33 5.13 15.55 -36.54
C SER A 33 5.27 16.53 -37.70
N ASN A 34 4.15 16.74 -38.42
CA ASN A 34 3.96 17.82 -39.40
C ASN A 34 4.34 19.19 -38.83
N LYS A 35 5.10 19.98 -39.61
CA LYS A 35 5.63 21.30 -39.20
C LYS A 35 4.57 22.21 -38.58
N ASN A 36 3.37 22.28 -39.15
CA ASN A 36 2.27 23.14 -38.68
C ASN A 36 1.74 22.80 -37.27
N ARG A 37 1.88 21.54 -36.82
CA ARG A 37 1.40 21.09 -35.49
C ARG A 37 2.55 20.66 -34.57
N ARG A 38 3.80 20.72 -35.04
CA ARG A 38 4.98 20.18 -34.35
C ARG A 38 5.17 20.78 -32.97
N LYS A 39 5.17 22.12 -32.86
CA LYS A 39 5.35 22.82 -31.58
C LYS A 39 4.35 22.32 -30.53
N ARG A 40 3.07 22.30 -30.90
CA ARG A 40 1.98 21.90 -30.01
C ARG A 40 2.05 20.44 -29.57
N LYS A 41 2.27 19.53 -30.52
CA LYS A 41 2.41 18.10 -30.23
C LYS A 41 3.63 17.82 -29.37
N THR A 42 4.75 18.52 -29.60
CA THR A 42 5.98 18.35 -28.82
C THR A 42 5.79 18.81 -27.37
N ILE A 43 5.11 19.95 -27.15
CA ILE A 43 4.77 20.41 -25.79
C ILE A 43 3.91 19.38 -25.06
N LEU A 44 2.87 18.85 -25.72
CA LEU A 44 2.03 17.80 -25.14
C LEU A 44 2.85 16.53 -24.83
N ALA A 45 3.71 16.10 -25.74
CA ALA A 45 4.54 14.90 -25.55
C ALA A 45 5.52 15.03 -24.37
N ILE A 46 6.03 16.23 -24.11
CA ILE A 46 6.91 16.50 -22.97
C ILE A 46 6.10 16.60 -21.66
N ALA A 47 4.93 17.25 -21.68
CA ALA A 47 4.15 17.49 -20.47
C ALA A 47 3.30 16.28 -20.03
N ALA A 48 2.83 15.46 -20.98
CA ALA A 48 1.90 14.35 -20.70
C ALA A 48 2.46 13.29 -19.74
N PRO A 49 3.74 12.87 -19.81
CA PRO A 49 4.29 11.91 -18.85
C PRO A 49 4.24 12.41 -17.40
N PHE A 50 4.58 13.68 -17.15
CA PHE A 50 4.49 14.27 -15.82
C PHE A 50 3.05 14.31 -15.32
N VAL A 51 2.13 14.85 -16.13
CA VAL A 51 0.72 14.94 -15.72
C VAL A 51 0.13 13.55 -15.51
N GLY A 52 0.35 12.62 -16.43
CA GLY A 52 -0.19 11.28 -16.35
C GLY A 52 0.32 10.50 -15.13
N LEU A 53 1.63 10.42 -14.94
CA LEU A 53 2.24 9.62 -13.88
C LEU A 53 1.97 10.19 -12.49
N TYR A 54 2.06 11.52 -12.30
CA TYR A 54 1.76 12.14 -11.02
C TYR A 54 0.27 12.02 -10.66
N THR A 55 -0.64 12.25 -11.62
CA THR A 55 -2.07 12.04 -11.36
C THR A 55 -2.36 10.59 -11.02
N PHE A 56 -1.81 9.64 -11.76
CA PHE A 56 -1.98 8.21 -11.47
C PHE A 56 -1.52 7.88 -10.04
N TYR A 57 -0.33 8.33 -9.65
CA TYR A 57 0.22 8.08 -8.33
C TYR A 57 -0.61 8.71 -7.21
N ILE A 58 -0.95 10.00 -7.33
CA ILE A 58 -1.71 10.72 -6.30
C ILE A 58 -3.10 10.11 -6.12
N CYS A 59 -3.80 9.82 -7.22
CA CYS A 59 -5.10 9.14 -7.17
C CYS A 59 -4.98 7.75 -6.54
N GLY A 60 -3.91 7.01 -6.85
CA GLY A 60 -3.61 5.72 -6.25
C GLY A 60 -3.47 5.82 -4.73
N ILE A 61 -2.58 6.70 -4.24
CA ILE A 61 -2.34 6.89 -2.80
C ILE A 61 -3.62 7.30 -2.06
N ILE A 62 -4.41 8.21 -2.63
CA ILE A 62 -5.69 8.63 -2.02
C ILE A 62 -6.67 7.46 -1.98
N GLY A 63 -6.82 6.73 -3.09
CA GLY A 63 -7.72 5.58 -3.18
C GLY A 63 -7.33 4.47 -2.21
N PHE A 64 -6.05 4.15 -2.11
CA PHE A 64 -5.52 3.18 -1.15
C PHE A 64 -5.78 3.63 0.28
N SER A 65 -5.43 4.87 0.63
CA SER A 65 -5.66 5.44 1.98
C SER A 65 -7.11 5.29 2.44
N LEU A 66 -8.07 5.60 1.55
CA LEU A 66 -9.51 5.51 1.86
C LEU A 66 -9.96 4.06 2.11
N VAL A 67 -9.50 3.12 1.28
CA VAL A 67 -9.86 1.71 1.42
C VAL A 67 -9.23 1.12 2.67
N THR A 68 -7.94 1.38 2.90
CA THR A 68 -7.17 0.81 4.01
C THR A 68 -7.67 1.35 5.35
N ASP A 69 -8.00 2.64 5.44
CA ASP A 69 -8.64 3.20 6.64
C ASP A 69 -10.01 2.57 6.94
N LYS A 70 -10.85 2.39 5.92
CA LYS A 70 -12.16 1.73 6.08
C LYS A 70 -12.03 0.26 6.48
N LYS A 71 -11.02 -0.43 5.96
CA LYS A 71 -10.73 -1.84 6.21
C LYS A 71 -9.88 -2.07 7.46
N LYS A 72 -9.38 -1.01 8.10
CA LYS A 72 -8.51 -1.05 9.28
C LYS A 72 -7.29 -1.96 9.08
N VAL A 73 -6.68 -1.84 7.90
CA VAL A 73 -5.41 -2.49 7.52
C VAL A 73 -4.43 -1.40 7.11
N ASP A 74 -3.14 -1.65 7.21
CA ASP A 74 -2.15 -0.66 6.78
C ASP A 74 -2.16 -0.43 5.26
N ILE A 75 -1.66 0.75 4.87
CA ILE A 75 -1.55 1.18 3.48
C ILE A 75 -0.38 0.52 2.72
N GLY A 76 0.56 -0.10 3.42
CA GLY A 76 1.77 -0.70 2.84
C GLY A 76 2.86 0.31 2.52
N ILE A 77 2.88 1.47 3.19
CA ILE A 77 3.87 2.53 2.98
C ILE A 77 4.35 3.03 4.34
N GLY A 78 5.65 2.91 4.59
CA GLY A 78 6.28 3.31 5.84
C GLY A 78 7.13 2.20 6.46
N ASP A 79 7.52 2.39 7.71
CA ASP A 79 8.19 1.42 8.60
C ASP A 79 7.24 0.59 9.44
N ALA A 80 6.00 1.04 9.58
CA ALA A 80 4.97 0.34 10.33
C ALA A 80 3.95 -0.27 9.39
N TRP A 81 3.61 -1.53 9.63
CA TRP A 81 2.51 -2.21 8.96
C TRP A 81 1.71 -3.04 9.95
N TYR A 82 0.42 -3.21 9.69
CA TYR A 82 -0.47 -3.88 10.61
C TYR A 82 -1.68 -4.48 9.92
N VAL A 83 -2.16 -5.60 10.46
CA VAL A 83 -3.44 -6.21 10.07
C VAL A 83 -4.35 -6.33 11.28
N PRO A 84 -5.67 -6.20 11.09
CA PRO A 84 -6.62 -6.37 12.18
C PRO A 84 -6.73 -7.85 12.55
N LEU A 85 -6.80 -8.08 13.85
CA LEU A 85 -7.11 -9.34 14.51
C LEU A 85 -8.53 -9.25 15.09
N ARG A 86 -9.06 -10.36 15.61
CA ARG A 86 -10.38 -10.39 16.26
C ARG A 86 -10.50 -9.41 17.42
N ASN A 87 -11.73 -8.96 17.66
CA ASN A 87 -12.09 -8.08 18.77
C ASN A 87 -11.22 -6.81 18.83
N ASN A 88 -10.98 -6.15 17.69
CA ASN A 88 -10.23 -4.91 17.56
C ASN A 88 -8.76 -4.97 18.04
N HIS A 89 -8.17 -6.16 18.07
CA HIS A 89 -6.73 -6.30 18.23
C HIS A 89 -6.03 -6.06 16.89
N GLN A 90 -4.71 -5.87 16.92
CA GLN A 90 -3.91 -5.69 15.73
C GLN A 90 -2.60 -6.45 15.85
N LEU A 91 -2.19 -7.09 14.75
CA LEU A 91 -0.83 -7.56 14.58
C LEU A 91 -0.05 -6.41 13.96
N LEU A 92 0.88 -5.83 14.70
CA LEU A 92 1.66 -4.66 14.34
C LEU A 92 3.12 -5.04 14.17
N PHE A 93 3.76 -4.49 13.17
CA PHE A 93 5.19 -4.62 12.94
C PHE A 93 5.80 -3.23 12.90
N ILE A 94 6.99 -3.12 13.46
CA ILE A 94 7.79 -1.91 13.44
C ILE A 94 9.22 -2.32 13.17
N ASP A 95 9.82 -1.73 12.14
CA ASP A 95 11.23 -1.88 11.72
C ASP A 95 11.64 -3.29 11.24
N ILE A 96 11.31 -4.36 11.95
CA ILE A 96 11.77 -5.73 11.72
C ILE A 96 10.61 -6.62 11.27
N PRO A 97 10.66 -7.22 10.06
CA PRO A 97 9.56 -8.03 9.56
C PRO A 97 9.35 -9.35 10.28
N GLU A 98 10.39 -9.94 10.84
CA GLU A 98 10.30 -11.22 11.53
C GLU A 98 9.73 -11.09 12.95
N GLN A 99 9.46 -9.87 13.43
CA GLN A 99 9.00 -9.59 14.78
C GLN A 99 7.78 -8.67 14.78
N ALA A 100 6.66 -9.21 15.23
CA ALA A 100 5.43 -8.45 15.43
C ALA A 100 5.13 -8.22 16.92
N SER A 101 4.22 -7.31 17.20
CA SER A 101 3.52 -7.20 18.46
C SER A 101 2.02 -7.40 18.24
N ILE A 102 1.35 -7.98 19.23
CA ILE A 102 -0.10 -7.97 19.31
C ILE A 102 -0.48 -6.81 20.20
N ASN A 103 -1.19 -5.84 19.61
CA ASN A 103 -1.72 -4.70 20.33
C ASN A 103 -3.20 -4.90 20.63
N GLY A 104 -3.60 -4.53 21.84
CA GLY A 104 -4.96 -4.52 22.31
C GLY A 104 -5.76 -3.35 21.77
N LYS A 105 -7.01 -3.25 22.23
CA LYS A 105 -8.02 -2.34 21.69
C LYS A 105 -7.65 -0.86 21.86
N ASN A 106 -6.86 -0.52 22.87
CA ASN A 106 -6.45 0.86 23.15
C ASN A 106 -5.01 1.14 22.67
N GLY A 107 -4.43 0.24 21.87
CA GLY A 107 -3.09 0.37 21.31
C GLY A 107 -1.96 -0.07 22.25
N GLU A 108 -2.28 -0.57 23.44
CA GLU A 108 -1.32 -1.16 24.35
C GLU A 108 -0.78 -2.49 23.80
N THR A 109 0.52 -2.73 23.94
CA THR A 109 1.13 -4.01 23.55
C THR A 109 0.78 -5.09 24.56
N GLN A 110 0.06 -6.11 24.12
CA GLN A 110 -0.35 -7.27 24.92
C GLN A 110 0.71 -8.38 24.84
N VAL A 111 1.28 -8.59 23.64
CA VAL A 111 2.36 -9.55 23.41
C VAL A 111 3.39 -8.91 22.50
N SER A 112 4.66 -8.96 22.87
CA SER A 112 5.78 -8.46 22.07
C SER A 112 6.57 -9.59 21.42
N MET A 113 7.35 -9.24 20.39
CA MET A 113 8.29 -10.16 19.72
C MET A 113 7.65 -11.46 19.24
N VAL A 114 6.42 -11.40 18.71
CA VAL A 114 5.70 -12.53 18.13
C VAL A 114 6.38 -12.92 16.82
N ALA A 115 6.79 -14.18 16.71
CA ALA A 115 7.46 -14.76 15.55
C ALA A 115 6.52 -15.64 14.74
N GLU A 116 5.66 -16.41 15.44
CA GLU A 116 4.67 -17.28 14.83
C GLU A 116 3.31 -17.08 15.50
N ILE A 117 2.22 -17.17 14.75
CA ILE A 117 0.87 -16.87 15.20
C ILE A 117 -0.17 -17.79 14.55
N GLU A 118 -1.21 -18.10 15.31
CA GLU A 118 -2.47 -18.67 14.84
C GLU A 118 -3.64 -17.92 15.48
N GLU A 119 -4.65 -17.59 14.70
CA GLU A 119 -5.90 -17.02 15.20
C GLU A 119 -7.02 -18.06 15.05
N ASP A 120 -7.56 -18.52 16.17
CA ASP A 120 -8.70 -19.44 16.21
C ASP A 120 -9.81 -18.89 17.10
N GLY A 121 -10.92 -18.53 16.47
CA GLY A 121 -12.02 -17.94 17.21
C GLY A 121 -11.59 -16.63 17.87
N ASN A 122 -11.83 -16.51 19.18
CA ASN A 122 -11.40 -15.36 19.97
C ASN A 122 -10.03 -15.58 20.65
N LYS A 123 -9.35 -16.68 20.34
CA LYS A 123 -8.07 -17.03 20.91
C LYS A 123 -6.97 -16.81 19.88
N ILE A 124 -5.86 -16.26 20.34
CA ILE A 124 -4.65 -16.10 19.56
C ILE A 124 -3.55 -16.87 20.25
N LEU A 125 -2.92 -17.74 19.48
CA LEU A 125 -1.81 -18.55 19.91
C LEU A 125 -0.58 -18.09 19.18
N GLY A 126 0.57 -18.29 19.79
CA GLY A 126 1.79 -18.02 19.09
C GLY A 126 3.02 -18.38 19.87
N LYS A 127 4.13 -18.09 19.20
CA LYS A 127 5.48 -18.26 19.69
C LYS A 127 6.20 -16.93 19.58
N THR A 128 6.93 -16.57 20.62
CA THR A 128 7.80 -15.40 20.63
C THR A 128 9.19 -15.74 20.11
N PHE A 129 9.95 -14.72 19.71
CA PHE A 129 11.32 -14.85 19.22
C PHE A 129 12.26 -15.50 20.25
N ASP A 130 11.98 -15.32 21.53
CA ASP A 130 12.69 -15.95 22.65
C ASP A 130 12.29 -17.42 22.89
N ASN A 131 11.55 -18.03 21.96
CA ASN A 131 10.98 -19.38 22.05
C ASN A 131 9.97 -19.59 23.20
N GLY A 132 9.39 -18.51 23.71
CA GLY A 132 8.22 -18.59 24.59
C GLY A 132 6.95 -18.85 23.79
N TYR A 133 5.93 -19.41 24.43
CA TYR A 133 4.62 -19.64 23.84
C TYR A 133 3.57 -18.81 24.57
N PHE A 134 2.50 -18.43 23.89
CA PHE A 134 1.41 -17.69 24.52
C PHE A 134 0.03 -18.09 24.02
N LEU A 135 -0.96 -17.80 24.85
CA LEU A 135 -2.38 -17.84 24.55
C LEU A 135 -3.01 -16.54 25.02
N LEU A 136 -3.55 -15.77 24.08
CA LEU A 136 -4.31 -14.55 24.32
C LEU A 136 -5.79 -14.81 24.06
N ASP A 137 -6.66 -14.52 25.04
CA ASP A 137 -8.10 -14.42 24.80
C ASP A 137 -8.47 -12.97 24.51
N THR A 138 -8.84 -12.69 23.25
CA THR A 138 -9.17 -11.34 22.77
C THR A 138 -10.49 -10.78 23.31
N THR A 139 -11.27 -11.60 24.03
CA THR A 139 -12.52 -11.19 24.70
C THR A 139 -12.21 -10.57 26.06
N THR A 140 -11.34 -11.22 26.84
CA THR A 140 -10.98 -10.80 28.20
C THR A 140 -9.66 -10.04 28.27
N ASP A 141 -8.92 -10.01 27.16
CA ASP A 141 -7.57 -9.46 27.04
C ASP A 141 -6.57 -10.17 27.99
N GLU A 142 -6.86 -11.41 28.40
CA GLU A 142 -6.00 -12.23 29.27
C GLU A 142 -4.91 -12.92 28.45
N VAL A 143 -3.64 -12.72 28.83
CA VAL A 143 -2.48 -13.38 28.23
C VAL A 143 -1.93 -14.42 29.20
N LYS A 144 -1.79 -15.66 28.71
CA LYS A 144 -1.07 -16.74 29.41
C LYS A 144 0.19 -17.07 28.64
N THR A 145 1.31 -17.21 29.34
CA THR A 145 2.61 -17.56 28.75
C THR A 145 3.05 -18.94 29.20
N PHE A 146 3.82 -19.61 28.35
CA PHE A 146 4.27 -20.99 28.53
C PHE A 146 5.71 -21.13 28.04
N ASN A 147 6.44 -22.07 28.64
CA ASN A 147 7.84 -22.33 28.26
C ASN A 147 7.94 -23.38 27.13
N THR A 148 6.90 -24.20 26.95
CA THR A 148 6.91 -25.27 25.96
C THR A 148 5.59 -25.35 25.19
N GLU A 149 5.66 -25.80 23.93
CA GLU A 149 4.47 -26.03 23.10
C GLU A 149 3.49 -27.02 23.76
N LYS A 150 4.02 -28.00 24.51
CA LYS A 150 3.20 -29.00 25.22
C LYS A 150 2.29 -28.39 26.27
N GLU A 151 2.79 -27.39 27.02
CA GLU A 151 2.00 -26.65 28.01
C GLU A 151 0.88 -25.86 27.34
N LEU A 152 1.19 -25.20 26.22
CA LEU A 152 0.20 -24.48 25.41
C LEU A 152 -0.90 -25.43 24.93
N ILE A 153 -0.53 -26.58 24.35
CA ILE A 153 -1.47 -27.60 23.85
C ILE A 153 -2.36 -28.14 24.98
N ALA A 154 -1.79 -28.37 26.17
CA ALA A 154 -2.54 -28.87 27.32
C ALA A 154 -3.66 -27.91 27.75
N VAL A 155 -3.45 -26.60 27.61
CA VAL A 155 -4.45 -25.56 27.94
C VAL A 155 -5.39 -25.27 26.78
N TYR A 156 -4.89 -25.32 25.55
CA TYR A 156 -5.63 -25.05 24.32
C TYR A 156 -6.25 -26.32 23.70
N SER A 157 -7.06 -27.01 24.50
CA SER A 157 -7.93 -28.09 24.02
C SER A 157 -7.23 -29.34 23.45
N GLY A 158 -5.92 -29.51 23.62
CA GLY A 158 -5.18 -30.71 23.18
C GLY A 158 -4.92 -30.81 21.67
N LYS A 159 -5.33 -29.82 20.87
CA LYS A 159 -5.05 -29.76 19.43
C LYS A 159 -3.68 -29.11 19.20
N LYS A 160 -2.87 -29.70 18.33
CA LYS A 160 -1.61 -29.08 17.92
C LYS A 160 -1.91 -27.79 17.12
N PRO A 161 -1.38 -26.62 17.53
CA PRO A 161 -1.57 -25.39 16.78
C PRO A 161 -0.84 -25.44 15.44
N ASN A 162 -1.42 -24.79 14.44
CA ASN A 162 -0.81 -24.56 13.13
C ASN A 162 -0.31 -23.12 13.06
N LEU A 163 0.74 -22.85 13.83
CA LEU A 163 1.37 -21.53 13.89
C LEU A 163 2.02 -21.22 12.53
N ALA A 164 1.66 -20.09 11.94
CA ALA A 164 2.28 -19.55 10.74
C ALA A 164 3.26 -18.45 11.12
N GLU A 165 4.31 -18.23 10.32
CA GLU A 165 5.17 -17.07 10.51
C GLU A 165 4.35 -15.77 10.43
N VAL A 166 4.67 -14.79 11.27
CA VAL A 166 3.89 -13.54 11.34
C VAL A 166 3.85 -12.80 10.00
N THR A 167 4.92 -12.86 9.21
CA THR A 167 5.03 -12.26 7.87
C THR A 167 4.06 -12.91 6.88
N GLU A 168 3.99 -14.24 6.86
CA GLU A 168 3.08 -15.01 6.02
C GLU A 168 1.63 -14.74 6.42
N PHE A 169 1.33 -14.84 7.72
CA PHE A 169 0.01 -14.53 8.26
C PHE A 169 -0.43 -13.12 7.89
N TYR A 170 0.46 -12.14 8.03
CA TYR A 170 0.22 -10.75 7.63
C TYR A 170 -0.14 -10.64 6.15
N SER A 171 0.68 -11.23 5.27
CA SER A 171 0.48 -11.14 3.82
C SER A 171 -0.85 -11.75 3.41
N GLU A 172 -1.15 -12.98 3.86
CA GLU A 172 -2.41 -13.65 3.56
C GLU A 172 -3.62 -12.90 4.10
N ARG A 173 -3.52 -12.38 5.33
CA ARG A 173 -4.59 -11.61 5.97
C ARG A 173 -4.85 -10.32 5.21
N LYS A 174 -3.81 -9.58 4.86
CA LYS A 174 -3.90 -8.33 4.10
C LYS A 174 -4.51 -8.57 2.73
N ASP A 175 -4.04 -9.58 2.00
CA ASP A 175 -4.58 -9.94 0.69
C ASP A 175 -6.05 -10.33 0.76
N ARG A 176 -6.45 -11.10 1.79
CA ARG A 176 -7.86 -11.46 2.00
C ARG A 176 -8.74 -10.24 2.31
N ILE A 177 -8.25 -9.29 3.10
CA ILE A 177 -8.99 -8.08 3.48
C ILE A 177 -9.12 -7.12 2.29
N MET A 178 -8.02 -6.93 1.56
CA MET A 178 -7.89 -6.02 0.43
C MET A 178 -8.55 -6.58 -0.83
N GLY A 179 -8.53 -7.90 -1.04
CA GLY A 179 -9.14 -8.56 -2.20
C GLY A 179 -8.77 -7.86 -3.52
N LEU A 180 -9.78 -7.50 -4.31
CA LEU A 180 -9.60 -6.83 -5.60
C LEU A 180 -9.49 -5.29 -5.51
N TRP A 181 -9.54 -4.69 -4.31
CA TRP A 181 -9.47 -3.23 -4.17
C TRP A 181 -8.21 -2.62 -4.79
N PRO A 182 -6.99 -3.16 -4.59
CA PRO A 182 -5.79 -2.66 -5.25
C PRO A 182 -5.96 -2.52 -6.77
N PHE A 183 -6.56 -3.53 -7.40
CA PHE A 183 -6.81 -3.54 -8.84
C PHE A 183 -7.85 -2.49 -9.26
N CYS A 184 -8.98 -2.41 -8.54
CA CYS A 184 -10.01 -1.40 -8.81
C CYS A 184 -9.48 0.03 -8.68
N ILE A 185 -8.66 0.30 -7.66
CA ILE A 185 -8.01 1.61 -7.44
C ILE A 185 -7.05 1.91 -8.59
N GLY A 186 -6.27 0.92 -9.04
CA GLY A 186 -5.37 1.05 -10.17
C GLY A 186 -6.11 1.43 -11.46
N ILE A 187 -7.20 0.74 -11.78
CA ILE A 187 -8.05 1.06 -12.95
C ILE A 187 -8.61 2.47 -12.84
N LEU A 188 -9.19 2.83 -11.70
CA LEU A 188 -9.79 4.15 -11.51
C LEU A 188 -8.74 5.26 -11.64
N SER A 189 -7.57 5.06 -11.05
CA SER A 189 -6.43 6.01 -11.14
C SER A 189 -5.94 6.16 -12.56
N LEU A 190 -5.93 5.08 -13.35
CA LEU A 190 -5.56 5.11 -14.76
C LEU A 190 -6.58 5.88 -15.60
N ILE A 191 -7.87 5.69 -15.36
CA ILE A 191 -8.94 6.43 -16.06
C ILE A 191 -8.83 7.93 -15.76
N ILE A 192 -8.64 8.30 -14.49
CA ILE A 192 -8.50 9.71 -14.08
C ILE A 192 -7.24 10.32 -14.72
N SER A 193 -6.10 9.62 -14.66
CA SER A 193 -4.85 10.03 -15.28
C SER A 193 -5.00 10.28 -16.79
N GLY A 194 -5.62 9.34 -17.52
CA GLY A 194 -5.91 9.51 -18.94
C GLY A 194 -6.84 10.70 -19.22
N GLY A 195 -7.86 10.90 -18.37
CA GLY A 195 -8.74 12.06 -18.42
C GLY A 195 -7.99 13.38 -18.23
N THR A 196 -7.07 13.46 -17.28
CA THR A 196 -6.26 14.66 -17.02
C THR A 196 -5.32 14.96 -18.20
N VAL A 197 -4.72 13.94 -18.82
CA VAL A 197 -3.92 14.13 -20.05
C VAL A 197 -4.79 14.59 -21.23
N CYS A 198 -6.03 14.12 -21.34
CA CYS A 198 -6.98 14.62 -22.34
C CYS A 198 -7.31 16.10 -22.11
N ILE A 199 -7.53 16.51 -20.86
CA ILE A 199 -7.76 17.92 -20.50
C ILE A 199 -6.53 18.77 -20.84
N LEU A 200 -5.32 18.29 -20.49
CA LEU A 200 -4.07 18.96 -20.85
C LEU A 200 -3.97 19.20 -22.36
N LYS A 201 -4.30 18.19 -23.17
CA LYS A 201 -4.34 18.32 -24.62
C LYS A 201 -5.33 19.42 -25.07
N LEU A 202 -6.54 19.46 -24.51
CA LEU A 202 -7.54 20.48 -24.85
C LEU A 202 -7.05 21.90 -24.49
N ILE A 203 -6.40 22.06 -23.34
CA ILE A 203 -5.80 23.34 -22.93
C ILE A 203 -4.73 23.79 -23.93
N ILE A 204 -3.81 22.89 -24.28
CA ILE A 204 -2.76 23.18 -25.26
C ILE A 204 -3.36 23.48 -26.65
N ASP A 205 -4.35 22.72 -27.09
CA ASP A 205 -5.07 22.95 -28.34
C ASP A 205 -5.77 24.33 -28.35
N GLY A 206 -6.37 24.75 -27.24
CA GLY A 206 -7.00 26.07 -27.09
C GLY A 206 -6.00 27.24 -27.07
N LEU A 207 -4.85 27.07 -26.39
CA LEU A 207 -3.80 28.09 -26.32
C LEU A 207 -3.12 28.36 -27.68
N PHE A 208 -2.94 27.31 -28.48
CA PHE A 208 -2.24 27.41 -29.78
C PHE A 208 -3.17 27.35 -31.00
N GLY A 209 -4.49 27.24 -30.81
CA GLY A 209 -5.49 27.11 -31.87
C GLY A 209 -6.01 28.42 -32.46
N LYS A 210 -5.84 29.56 -31.77
CA LYS A 210 -6.40 30.86 -32.20
C LYS A 210 -5.60 31.60 -33.30
N VAL A 211 -4.52 31.04 -33.85
CA VAL A 211 -3.60 31.78 -34.75
C VAL A 211 -3.90 31.60 -36.25
N HIS A 212 -4.93 30.85 -36.64
CA HIS A 212 -5.17 30.55 -38.07
C HIS A 212 -6.52 30.96 -38.68
N THR A 213 -7.34 31.75 -37.98
CA THR A 213 -8.56 32.34 -38.58
C THR A 213 -8.37 33.83 -38.84
N LEU A 214 -7.48 34.17 -39.76
CA LEU A 214 -7.37 35.48 -40.42
C LEU A 214 -6.49 35.31 -41.66
N LYS A 215 -7.06 34.75 -42.72
CA LYS A 215 -6.64 34.94 -44.12
C LYS A 215 -7.86 34.82 -45.00
#